data_AF-A0A243W5H4-F1
#
_entry.id   AF-A0A243W5H4-F1
#
_cell.length_a   1.000
_cell.length_b   1.000
_cell.length_c   1.000
_cell.angle_alpha   90.00
_cell.angle_beta   90.00
_cell.angle_gamma   90.00
#
_symmetry.space_group_name_H-M   'P 1'
#
loop_
_entity.id
_entity.type
_entity.pdbx_description
1 polymer ?
#
loop_
_entity_poly.entity_id
_entity_poly.type
_entity_poly.pdbx_seq_one_letter_code
_entity_poly.pdbx_strand_id
1 'polypeptide(L)'
;MGSKWAALGGASSFLGQPVTNELTTPDGVGRYNHFQGGSIYWTPQLGAHEVHGLIRDKWASLGWERSFLGYPLTDELTTPDGKGRYNHFQGGSIYWTPQLGAHEIHGAIRDKWASLGWERSALGYPASDEEAQPGGRVSRFERGRIAWTPAGGAVVQ
;
A
#
# COMPACT_ATOMS: atom_id res chain seq x y z
N MET A 1 10.28 -16.59 4.66
CA MET A 1 8.90 -16.41 4.13
C MET A 1 8.05 -17.68 4.15
N GLY A 2 8.63 -18.88 4.01
CA GLY A 2 7.88 -20.14 4.07
C GLY A 2 6.99 -20.29 5.31
N SER A 3 7.46 -19.87 6.50
CA SER A 3 6.64 -19.89 7.73
C SER A 3 5.40 -19.00 7.65
N LYS A 4 5.48 -17.83 7.00
CA LYS A 4 4.32 -16.95 6.80
C LYS A 4 3.32 -17.60 5.84
N TRP A 5 3.78 -18.11 4.70
CA TRP A 5 2.90 -18.82 3.76
C TRP A 5 2.20 -20.01 4.42
N ALA A 6 2.91 -20.81 5.20
CA ALA A 6 2.33 -21.91 5.97
C ALA A 6 1.28 -21.42 6.99
N ALA A 7 1.57 -20.34 7.73
CA ALA A 7 0.63 -19.75 8.69
C ALA A 7 -0.66 -19.22 8.04
N LEU A 8 -0.59 -18.81 6.77
CA LEU A 8 -1.75 -18.37 5.99
C LEU A 8 -2.58 -19.54 5.43
N GLY A 9 -2.14 -20.79 5.61
CA GLY A 9 -2.81 -21.99 5.07
C GLY A 9 -2.15 -22.56 3.81
N GLY A 10 -0.94 -22.10 3.47
CA GLY A 10 -0.15 -22.64 2.38
C GLY A 10 -0.86 -22.57 1.03
N ALA A 11 -0.82 -23.66 0.27
CA ALA A 11 -1.41 -23.74 -1.07
C ALA A 11 -2.94 -23.59 -1.07
N SER A 12 -3.61 -23.80 0.06
CA SER A 12 -5.06 -23.62 0.21
C SER A 12 -5.44 -22.19 0.61
N SER A 13 -4.46 -21.32 0.85
CA SER A 13 -4.68 -19.90 1.15
C SER A 13 -5.02 -19.09 -0.11
N PHE A 14 -5.42 -17.84 0.08
CA PHE A 14 -5.62 -16.87 -1.01
C PHE A 14 -4.35 -16.61 -1.83
N LEU A 15 -3.16 -16.91 -1.31
CA LEU A 15 -1.91 -16.79 -2.08
C LEU A 15 -1.74 -17.92 -3.09
N GLY A 16 -2.28 -19.12 -2.81
CA GLY A 16 -2.10 -20.30 -3.65
C GLY A 16 -0.66 -20.81 -3.69
N GLN A 17 -0.29 -21.46 -4.80
CA GLN A 17 1.05 -22.03 -4.99
C GLN A 17 2.10 -20.93 -5.26
N PRO A 18 3.35 -21.13 -4.83
CA PRO A 18 4.46 -20.26 -5.21
C PRO A 18 4.71 -20.36 -6.72
N VAL A 19 4.93 -19.20 -7.35
CA VAL A 19 5.29 -19.07 -8.77
C VAL A 19 6.79 -18.90 -8.93
N THR A 20 7.46 -18.35 -7.92
CA THR A 20 8.91 -18.26 -7.85
C THR A 20 9.45 -19.11 -6.69
N ASN A 21 10.77 -19.27 -6.65
CA ASN A 21 11.47 -19.59 -5.40
C ASN A 21 11.62 -18.32 -4.55
N GLU A 22 12.15 -18.46 -3.34
CA GLU A 22 12.62 -17.31 -2.58
C GLU A 22 13.82 -16.66 -3.28
N LEU A 23 13.66 -15.40 -3.70
CA LEU A 23 14.66 -14.61 -4.41
C LEU A 23 15.10 -13.41 -3.57
N THR A 24 16.32 -12.93 -3.80
CA THR A 24 16.79 -11.64 -3.24
C THR A 24 16.17 -10.50 -4.04
N THR A 25 15.73 -9.45 -3.36
CA THR A 25 15.21 -8.24 -4.01
C THR A 25 16.32 -7.51 -4.78
N PRO A 26 15.99 -6.83 -5.89
CA PRO A 26 16.95 -6.06 -6.69
C PRO A 26 17.80 -5.02 -5.93
N ASP A 27 17.31 -4.46 -4.83
CA ASP A 27 18.05 -3.53 -3.97
C ASP A 27 19.05 -4.22 -3.02
N GLY A 28 19.03 -5.56 -2.95
CA GLY A 28 19.88 -6.37 -2.09
C GLY A 28 19.49 -6.39 -0.60
N VAL A 29 18.39 -5.76 -0.20
CA VAL A 29 18.00 -5.61 1.21
C VAL A 29 17.14 -6.76 1.69
N GLY A 30 16.18 -7.17 0.87
CA GLY A 30 15.13 -8.09 1.23
C GLY A 30 15.15 -9.39 0.45
N ARG A 31 14.13 -10.19 0.74
CA ARG A 31 13.81 -11.43 0.07
C ARG A 31 12.36 -11.36 -0.35
N TYR A 32 12.00 -11.94 -1.48
CA TYR A 32 10.61 -12.04 -1.89
C TYR A 32 10.27 -13.41 -2.46
N ASN A 33 8.98 -13.71 -2.47
CA ASN A 33 8.42 -14.81 -3.25
C ASN A 33 7.08 -14.37 -3.85
N HIS A 34 6.89 -14.61 -5.15
CA HIS A 34 5.61 -14.47 -5.82
C HIS A 34 4.81 -15.76 -5.75
N PHE A 35 3.51 -15.61 -5.55
CA PHE A 35 2.51 -16.66 -5.52
C PHE A 35 1.43 -16.34 -6.55
N GLN A 36 0.55 -17.30 -6.83
CA GLN A 36 -0.54 -17.14 -7.79
C GLN A 36 -1.44 -15.95 -7.45
N GLY A 37 -1.77 -15.79 -6.17
CA GLY A 37 -2.68 -14.74 -5.69
C GLY A 37 -2.00 -13.53 -5.06
N GLY A 38 -0.68 -13.55 -4.85
CA GLY A 38 -0.01 -12.48 -4.11
C GLY A 38 1.50 -12.54 -4.11
N SER A 39 2.12 -11.73 -3.24
CA SER A 39 3.56 -11.72 -3.01
C SER A 39 3.81 -11.67 -1.51
N ILE A 40 4.84 -12.38 -1.03
CA ILE A 40 5.39 -12.16 0.31
C ILE A 40 6.76 -11.51 0.13
N TYR A 41 6.99 -10.42 0.85
CA TYR A 41 8.27 -9.74 0.96
C TYR A 41 8.76 -9.80 2.40
N TRP A 42 10.06 -9.98 2.59
CA TRP A 42 10.70 -10.00 3.90
C TRP A 42 11.93 -9.13 3.92
N THR A 43 12.13 -8.40 5.02
CA THR A 43 13.41 -7.78 5.35
C THR A 43 13.82 -8.13 6.79
N PRO A 44 15.11 -8.04 7.15
CA PRO A 44 15.56 -8.28 8.52
C PRO A 44 14.87 -7.39 9.55
N GLN A 45 14.52 -6.15 9.19
CA GLN A 45 13.98 -5.15 10.10
C GLN A 45 12.46 -5.21 10.22
N LEU A 46 11.76 -5.55 9.14
CA LEU A 46 10.29 -5.49 9.09
C LEU A 46 9.65 -6.86 9.29
N GLY A 47 10.41 -7.94 9.07
CA GLY A 47 9.83 -9.26 8.99
C GLY A 47 9.14 -9.48 7.65
N ALA A 48 8.33 -10.54 7.56
CA ALA A 48 7.66 -10.93 6.32
C ALA A 48 6.28 -10.30 6.28
N HIS A 49 5.85 -9.78 5.14
CA HIS A 49 4.52 -9.24 4.90
C HIS A 49 4.00 -9.64 3.52
N GLU A 50 2.72 -9.94 3.44
CA GLU A 50 2.04 -10.29 2.20
C GLU A 50 1.32 -9.07 1.62
N VAL A 51 1.31 -9.00 0.29
CA VAL A 51 0.52 -8.05 -0.48
C VAL A 51 -0.15 -8.85 -1.60
N HIS A 52 -1.47 -8.72 -1.76
CA HIS A 52 -2.22 -9.48 -2.75
C HIS A 52 -3.21 -8.62 -3.54
N GLY A 53 -3.90 -9.26 -4.50
CA GLY A 53 -4.94 -8.64 -5.31
C GLY A 53 -4.55 -7.30 -5.95
N LEU A 54 -5.50 -6.36 -5.97
CA LEU A 54 -5.33 -5.07 -6.64
C LEU A 54 -4.35 -4.13 -5.93
N ILE A 55 -4.13 -4.31 -4.62
CA ILE A 55 -3.09 -3.56 -3.90
C ILE A 55 -1.70 -3.99 -4.38
N ARG A 56 -1.48 -5.30 -4.54
CA ARG A 56 -0.23 -5.83 -5.11
C ARG A 56 -0.03 -5.33 -6.52
N ASP A 57 -1.05 -5.40 -7.37
CA ASP A 57 -0.93 -4.97 -8.77
C ASP A 57 -0.63 -3.46 -8.87
N LYS A 58 -1.22 -2.66 -7.98
CA LYS A 58 -0.88 -1.25 -7.86
C LYS A 58 0.58 -1.05 -7.47
N TRP A 59 1.04 -1.70 -6.40
CA TRP A 59 2.43 -1.60 -5.94
C TRP A 59 3.43 -2.09 -7.01
N ALA A 60 3.07 -3.13 -7.75
CA ALA A 60 3.82 -3.63 -8.90
C ALA A 60 4.00 -2.56 -9.98
N SER A 61 2.91 -1.87 -10.33
CA SER A 61 2.94 -0.81 -11.35
C SER A 61 3.82 0.37 -10.97
N LEU A 62 4.05 0.58 -9.67
CA LEU A 62 4.93 1.62 -9.14
C LEU A 62 6.41 1.20 -9.09
N GLY A 63 6.71 -0.07 -9.38
CA GLY A 63 8.08 -0.60 -9.34
C GLY A 63 8.44 -1.32 -8.05
N TRP A 64 7.45 -1.84 -7.31
CA TRP A 64 7.62 -2.69 -6.14
C TRP A 64 8.42 -2.01 -5.01
N GLU A 65 9.34 -2.73 -4.37
CA GLU A 65 10.18 -2.24 -3.28
C GLU A 65 11.15 -1.12 -3.69
N ARG A 66 11.40 -0.95 -5.00
CA ARG A 66 12.18 0.17 -5.53
C ARG A 66 11.36 1.45 -5.73
N SER A 67 10.04 1.37 -5.60
CA SER A 67 9.17 2.55 -5.64
C SER A 67 9.37 3.43 -4.41
N PHE A 68 8.82 4.64 -4.44
CA PHE A 68 8.81 5.53 -3.28
C PHE A 68 8.06 4.97 -2.08
N LEU A 69 7.26 3.90 -2.24
CA LEU A 69 6.59 3.22 -1.12
C LEU A 69 7.54 2.29 -0.35
N GLY A 70 8.55 1.71 -0.99
CA GLY A 70 9.44 0.74 -0.35
C GLY A 70 8.74 -0.58 0.00
N TYR A 71 9.16 -1.19 1.10
CA TYR A 71 8.64 -2.48 1.57
C TYR A 71 7.32 -2.36 2.33
N PRO A 72 6.46 -3.40 2.29
CA PRO A 72 5.27 -3.48 3.13
C PRO A 72 5.64 -3.57 4.62
N LEU A 73 4.87 -2.85 5.44
CA LEU A 73 4.91 -2.84 6.91
C LEU A 73 3.79 -3.69 7.53
N THR A 74 2.79 -4.05 6.74
CA THR A 74 1.64 -4.85 7.16
C THR A 74 1.33 -5.90 6.10
N ASP A 75 0.65 -6.97 6.52
CA ASP A 75 -0.16 -7.77 5.59
C ASP A 75 -1.31 -6.92 5.02
N GLU A 76 -2.06 -7.44 4.05
CA GLU A 76 -3.27 -6.76 3.62
C GLU A 76 -4.34 -6.88 4.73
N LEU A 77 -4.78 -5.72 5.22
CA LEU A 77 -5.74 -5.63 6.31
C LEU A 77 -7.09 -5.11 5.81
N THR A 78 -8.17 -5.54 6.47
CA THR A 78 -9.48 -4.91 6.27
C THR A 78 -9.47 -3.55 6.94
N THR A 79 -10.03 -2.53 6.28
CA THR A 79 -10.19 -1.23 6.92
C THR A 79 -11.12 -1.32 8.13
N PRO A 80 -10.89 -0.50 9.17
CA PRO A 80 -11.73 -0.47 10.37
C PRO A 80 -13.24 -0.29 10.14
N ASP A 81 -13.67 0.33 9.03
CA ASP A 81 -15.09 0.47 8.68
C ASP A 81 -15.66 -0.73 7.88
N GLY A 82 -14.83 -1.71 7.54
CA GLY A 82 -15.19 -2.93 6.82
C GLY A 82 -15.41 -2.76 5.31
N LYS A 83 -15.18 -1.58 4.72
CA LYS A 83 -15.51 -1.29 3.32
C LYS A 83 -14.37 -1.50 2.33
N GLY A 84 -13.13 -1.52 2.82
CA GLY A 84 -11.93 -1.57 2.00
C GLY A 84 -10.85 -2.49 2.55
N ARG A 85 -9.72 -2.45 1.85
CA ARG A 85 -8.49 -3.16 2.17
C ARG A 85 -7.32 -2.20 2.11
N TYR A 86 -6.24 -2.46 2.84
CA TYR A 86 -5.04 -1.65 2.73
C TYR A 86 -3.77 -2.42 3.12
N ASN A 87 -2.64 -1.95 2.58
CA ASN A 87 -1.32 -2.22 3.14
C ASN A 87 -0.66 -0.88 3.49
N HIS A 88 0.04 -0.84 4.62
CA HIS A 88 1.02 0.21 4.88
C HIS A 88 2.37 -0.20 4.32
N PHE A 89 3.10 0.77 3.79
CA PHE A 89 4.46 0.63 3.27
C PHE A 89 5.36 1.66 3.96
N GLN A 90 6.67 1.49 3.87
CA GLN A 90 7.64 2.41 4.49
C GLN A 90 7.41 3.89 4.11
N GLY A 91 7.13 4.15 2.83
CA GLY A 91 6.94 5.50 2.30
C GLY A 91 5.48 5.95 2.18
N GLY A 92 4.50 5.09 2.47
CA GLY A 92 3.11 5.44 2.22
C GLY A 92 2.12 4.32 2.50
N SER A 93 1.00 4.33 1.80
CA SER A 93 -0.03 3.30 1.91
C SER A 93 -0.75 3.13 0.60
N ILE A 94 -1.29 1.95 0.37
CA ILE A 94 -2.23 1.72 -0.73
C ILE A 94 -3.54 1.27 -0.10
N TYR A 95 -4.62 1.94 -0.46
CA TYR A 95 -5.98 1.60 -0.05
C TYR A 95 -6.77 1.15 -1.27
N TRP A 96 -7.61 0.14 -1.07
CA TRP A 96 -8.53 -0.36 -2.08
C TRP A 96 -9.97 -0.37 -1.57
N THR A 97 -10.90 0.03 -2.43
CA THR A 97 -12.34 -0.23 -2.27
C THR A 97 -12.93 -0.78 -3.56
N PRO A 98 -14.07 -1.49 -3.50
CA PRO A 98 -14.77 -1.95 -4.71
C PRO A 98 -15.16 -0.83 -5.67
N GLN A 99 -15.42 0.38 -5.15
CA GLN A 99 -15.91 1.52 -5.93
C GLN A 99 -14.79 2.35 -6.57
N LEU A 100 -13.64 2.48 -5.91
CA LEU A 100 -12.55 3.36 -6.35
C LEU A 100 -11.37 2.61 -6.93
N GLY A 101 -11.22 1.31 -6.63
CA GLY A 101 -10.01 0.58 -6.95
C GLY A 101 -8.87 0.91 -5.97
N ALA A 102 -7.63 0.59 -6.36
CA ALA A 102 -6.45 0.72 -5.51
C ALA A 102 -5.69 2.02 -5.79
N HIS A 103 -5.52 2.84 -4.76
CA HIS A 103 -4.85 4.13 -4.83
C HIS A 103 -3.76 4.24 -3.77
N GLU A 104 -2.62 4.76 -4.21
CA GLU A 104 -1.52 5.07 -3.29
C GLU A 104 -1.74 6.45 -2.65
N ILE A 105 -1.26 6.59 -1.41
CA ILE A 105 -1.17 7.85 -0.71
C ILE A 105 0.12 7.88 0.10
N HIS A 106 0.89 8.97 0.01
CA HIS A 106 2.21 9.06 0.64
C HIS A 106 2.51 10.45 1.23
N GLY A 107 3.66 10.56 1.88
CA GLY A 107 4.21 11.80 2.40
C GLY A 107 3.25 12.64 3.25
N ALA A 108 3.37 13.96 3.13
CA ALA A 108 2.62 14.91 3.96
C ALA A 108 1.11 14.86 3.71
N ILE A 109 0.67 14.45 2.53
CA ILE A 109 -0.75 14.28 2.21
C ILE A 109 -1.32 13.11 3.01
N ARG A 110 -0.63 11.96 3.01
CA ARG A 110 -0.98 10.81 3.85
C ARG A 110 -1.01 11.18 5.32
N ASP A 111 0.02 11.85 5.82
CA ASP A 111 0.12 12.21 7.24
C ASP A 111 -1.01 13.15 7.66
N LYS A 112 -1.39 14.08 6.78
CA LYS A 112 -2.56 14.94 7.01
C LYS A 112 -3.84 14.11 7.06
N TRP A 113 -4.07 13.24 6.09
CA TRP A 113 -5.26 12.37 6.08
C TRP A 113 -5.34 11.44 7.30
N ALA A 114 -4.19 10.87 7.70
CA ALA A 114 -4.05 10.08 8.92
C ALA A 114 -4.46 10.86 10.17
N SER A 115 -4.00 12.11 10.29
CA SER A 115 -4.34 12.99 11.42
C SER A 115 -5.85 13.31 11.51
N LEU A 116 -6.58 13.15 10.41
CA LEU A 116 -8.03 13.37 10.33
C LEU A 116 -8.84 12.10 10.64
N GLY A 117 -8.18 10.97 10.86
CA GLY A 117 -8.84 9.68 11.12
C GLY A 117 -8.98 8.79 9.89
N TRP A 118 -8.09 8.92 8.90
CA TRP A 118 -8.00 8.01 7.75
C TRP A 118 -9.32 7.91 6.96
N GLU A 119 -9.72 6.71 6.55
CA GLU A 119 -10.93 6.44 5.78
C GLU A 119 -12.22 6.77 6.53
N ARG A 120 -12.16 6.90 7.87
CA ARG A 120 -13.28 7.34 8.71
C ARG A 120 -13.39 8.86 8.81
N SER A 121 -12.42 9.61 8.28
CA SER A 121 -12.49 11.07 8.22
C SER A 121 -13.61 11.54 7.29
N ALA A 122 -13.94 12.84 7.36
CA ALA A 122 -14.92 13.45 6.47
C ALA A 122 -14.58 13.30 4.98
N LEU A 123 -13.30 13.10 4.63
CA LEU A 123 -12.83 12.92 3.26
C LEU A 123 -13.13 11.52 2.70
N GLY A 124 -13.20 10.50 3.55
CA GLY A 124 -13.32 9.10 3.12
C GLY A 124 -12.03 8.53 2.53
N TYR A 125 -12.18 7.62 1.57
CA TYR A 125 -11.09 6.91 0.90
C TYR A 125 -10.38 7.75 -0.16
N PRO A 126 -9.08 7.48 -0.45
CA PRO A 126 -8.42 8.02 -1.63
C PRO A 126 -9.13 7.58 -2.92
N ALA A 127 -9.32 8.54 -3.82
CA ALA A 127 -9.97 8.37 -5.13
C ALA A 127 -9.01 8.71 -6.29
N SER A 128 -7.75 9.01 -5.97
CA SER A 128 -6.64 9.13 -6.90
C SER A 128 -5.34 8.79 -6.19
N ASP A 129 -4.29 8.51 -6.96
CA ASP A 129 -2.93 8.60 -6.45
C ASP A 129 -2.56 10.06 -6.14
N GLU A 130 -1.36 10.29 -5.60
CA GLU A 130 -0.81 11.63 -5.48
C GLU A 130 -0.32 12.16 -6.84
N GLU A 131 -1.02 13.18 -7.33
CA GLU A 131 -0.77 13.80 -8.63
C GLU A 131 0.01 15.10 -8.48
N ALA A 132 0.86 15.42 -9.48
CA ALA A 132 1.52 16.71 -9.54
C ALA A 132 0.52 17.82 -9.93
N GLN A 133 0.66 19.00 -9.31
CA GLN A 133 -0.05 20.21 -9.70
C GLN A 133 0.91 21.42 -9.67
N PRO A 134 0.57 22.56 -10.30
CA PRO A 134 1.41 23.74 -10.23
C PRO A 134 1.75 24.13 -8.78
N GLY A 135 3.05 24.11 -8.45
CA GLY A 135 3.55 24.48 -7.13
C GLY A 135 3.36 23.43 -6.03
N GLY A 136 2.93 22.19 -6.35
CA GLY A 136 2.69 21.20 -5.32
C GLY A 136 2.19 19.85 -5.80
N ARG A 137 1.50 19.14 -4.91
CA ARG A 137 0.90 17.83 -5.13
C ARG A 137 -0.51 17.77 -4.57
N VAL A 138 -1.32 16.83 -5.06
CA VAL A 138 -2.71 16.69 -4.63
C VAL A 138 -3.16 15.24 -4.70
N SER A 139 -3.90 14.79 -3.69
CA SER A 139 -4.69 13.56 -3.76
C SER A 139 -6.17 13.89 -3.59
N ARG A 140 -7.01 13.28 -4.43
CA ARG A 140 -8.47 13.35 -4.31
C ARG A 140 -8.96 12.22 -3.41
N PHE A 141 -10.02 12.49 -2.68
CA PHE A 141 -10.73 11.53 -1.84
C PHE A 141 -12.20 11.50 -2.24
N GLU A 142 -12.97 10.54 -1.70
CA GLU A 142 -14.41 10.44 -1.93
C GLU A 142 -15.14 11.79 -1.76
N ARG A 143 -14.74 12.59 -0.77
CA ARG A 143 -15.44 13.81 -0.36
C ARG A 143 -14.50 15.00 -0.16
N GLY A 144 -13.59 15.22 -1.10
CA GLY A 144 -12.72 16.40 -1.13
C GLY A 144 -11.34 16.09 -1.67
N ARG A 145 -10.38 16.97 -1.40
CA ARG A 145 -8.97 16.72 -1.74
C ARG A 145 -8.04 17.24 -0.65
N ILE A 146 -6.81 16.74 -0.64
CA ILE A 146 -5.73 17.35 0.13
C ILE A 146 -4.68 17.79 -0.86
N ALA A 147 -4.32 19.07 -0.79
CA ALA A 147 -3.26 19.66 -1.59
C ALA A 147 -2.06 19.96 -0.69
N TRP A 148 -0.86 19.63 -1.16
CA TRP A 148 0.40 19.98 -0.51
C TRP A 148 1.19 20.98 -1.35
N THR A 149 1.81 21.96 -0.70
CA THR A 149 2.84 22.81 -1.31
C THR A 149 4.04 22.95 -0.37
N PRO A 150 5.25 23.28 -0.87
CA PRO A 150 6.42 23.49 0.00
C PRO A 150 6.22 24.59 1.04
N ALA A 151 5.49 25.66 0.71
CA ALA A 151 5.27 26.80 1.59
C ALA A 151 4.10 26.61 2.57
N GLY A 152 3.05 25.90 2.15
CA GLY A 152 1.80 25.76 2.90
C GLY A 152 1.60 24.43 3.62
N GLY A 153 2.43 23.42 3.33
CA GLY A 153 2.20 22.06 3.80
C GLY A 153 0.92 21.46 3.20
N ALA A 154 0.42 20.38 3.82
CA ALA A 154 -0.76 19.65 3.36
C ALA A 154 -2.05 20.21 3.98
N VAL A 155 -2.99 20.62 3.12
CA VAL A 155 -4.23 21.31 3.50
C VAL A 155 -5.43 20.64 2.82
N VAL A 156 -6.51 20.47 3.58
CA VAL A 156 -7.80 19.97 3.07
C VAL A 156 -8.49 21.06 2.25
N GLN A 157 -9.02 20.72 1.08
CA GLN A 157 -9.73 21.62 0.17
C GLN A 157 -11.03 21.02 -0.36
#